data_AF-D0LHQ0-F1
#
_entry.id   AF-D0LHQ0-F1
#
_cell.length_a   1.000
_cell.length_b   1.000
_cell.length_c   1.000
_cell.angle_alpha   90.00
_cell.angle_beta   90.00
_cell.angle_gamma   90.00
#
_symmetry.space_group_name_H-M   'P 1'
#
loop_
_entity.id
_entity.type
_entity.pdbx_description
1 polymer ?
#
loop_
_entity_poly.entity_id
_entity_poly.type
_entity_poly.pdbx_seq_one_letter_code
_entity_poly.pdbx_strand_id
1 'polypeptide(L)'
;MTTTTSAVPSGATQAPGRAPSAPLPAASWRDMLLATLAGPVALGAVLGLEVGPLTALLKSLALPAVLLGVAAVMVPALYVGATLTGAAPPAHLLVRSLGRGFRACGLVMLGLVAPALFLLATTQALGVAALVGTAATAAGVLIGLRVLFTDLFRGRSTVAIAAFALWSLVALGIGLRLFVEFVAA
;
A
#
# COMPACT_ATOMS: atom_id res chain seq x y z
N MET A 1 -61.68 24.90 -6.10
CA MET A 1 -60.25 24.63 -6.38
C MET A 1 -59.69 23.93 -5.15
N THR A 2 -59.69 22.60 -5.17
CA THR A 2 -59.36 21.74 -4.02
C THR A 2 -57.98 21.15 -4.23
N THR A 3 -57.01 21.62 -3.44
CA THR A 3 -55.65 21.07 -3.37
C THR A 3 -55.66 19.76 -2.59
N THR A 4 -55.49 18.65 -3.30
CA THR A 4 -55.27 17.32 -2.72
C THR A 4 -53.79 17.15 -2.38
N THR A 5 -53.47 17.27 -1.10
CA THR A 5 -52.18 16.91 -0.49
C THR A 5 -52.00 15.39 -0.55
N SER A 6 -51.15 14.94 -1.46
CA SER A 6 -50.71 13.54 -1.56
C SER A 6 -49.70 13.23 -0.46
N ALA A 7 -50.08 12.34 0.46
CA ALA A 7 -49.21 11.81 1.50
C ALA A 7 -48.24 10.77 0.92
N VAL A 8 -46.94 11.05 0.98
CA VAL A 8 -45.89 10.09 0.63
C VAL A 8 -45.69 9.14 1.82
N PRO A 9 -45.90 7.81 1.65
CA PRO A 9 -45.69 6.85 2.73
C PRO A 9 -44.19 6.72 3.02
N SER A 10 -43.76 7.23 4.18
CA SER A 10 -42.45 6.99 4.79
C SER A 10 -42.33 5.54 5.28
N GLY A 11 -42.20 4.62 4.34
CA GLY A 11 -41.82 3.23 4.58
C GLY A 11 -40.34 3.00 4.28
N ALA A 12 -39.45 3.82 4.84
CA ALA A 12 -38.02 3.57 4.75
C ALA A 12 -37.68 2.40 5.67
N THR A 13 -37.57 1.21 5.09
CA THR A 13 -36.94 0.03 5.67
C THR A 13 -35.58 0.44 6.25
N GLN A 14 -35.51 0.72 7.55
CA GLN A 14 -34.26 0.92 8.26
C GLN A 14 -33.46 -0.38 8.12
N ALA A 15 -32.45 -0.34 7.25
CA ALA A 15 -31.48 -1.41 7.17
C ALA A 15 -30.96 -1.69 8.60
N PRO A 16 -30.88 -2.96 9.03
CA PRO A 16 -30.57 -3.33 10.41
C PRO A 16 -29.33 -2.56 10.87
N GLY A 17 -29.53 -1.74 11.92
CA GLY A 17 -28.52 -0.85 12.45
C GLY A 17 -27.23 -1.62 12.68
N ARG A 18 -26.18 -1.27 11.93
CA ARG A 18 -24.85 -1.83 12.09
C ARG A 18 -24.45 -1.54 13.54
N ALA A 19 -24.40 -2.57 14.38
CA ALA A 19 -24.02 -2.42 15.77
C ALA A 19 -22.71 -1.61 15.83
N PRO A 20 -22.61 -0.58 16.69
CA PRO A 20 -21.41 0.21 16.81
C PRO A 20 -20.25 -0.73 17.10
N SER A 21 -19.40 -0.91 16.09
CA SER A 21 -18.19 -1.72 16.20
C SER A 21 -17.39 -1.19 17.39
N ALA A 22 -17.16 -2.05 18.38
CA ALA A 22 -16.39 -1.70 19.57
C ALA A 22 -15.09 -1.00 19.15
N PRO A 23 -14.70 0.10 19.82
CA PRO A 23 -13.49 0.82 19.50
C PRO A 23 -12.31 -0.15 19.61
N LEU A 24 -11.69 -0.46 18.48
CA LEU A 24 -10.49 -1.29 18.48
C LEU A 24 -9.43 -0.59 19.33
N PRO A 25 -8.70 -1.33 20.19
CA PRO A 25 -7.61 -0.75 20.97
C PRO A 25 -6.66 -0.02 20.02
N ALA A 26 -6.29 1.20 20.38
CA ALA A 26 -5.40 2.02 19.58
C ALA A 26 -4.08 1.26 19.40
N ALA A 27 -3.87 0.70 18.20
CA ALA A 27 -2.66 -0.05 17.89
C ALA A 27 -1.45 0.82 18.20
N SER A 28 -0.51 0.29 18.99
CA SER A 28 0.67 1.06 19.35
C SER A 28 1.46 1.39 18.08
N TRP A 29 2.09 2.56 18.03
CA TRP A 29 2.90 2.98 16.88
C TRP A 29 4.02 1.96 16.56
N ARG A 30 4.47 1.22 17.58
CA ARG A 30 5.45 0.14 17.45
C ARG A 30 4.90 -1.01 16.63
N ASP A 31 3.69 -1.49 16.94
CA ASP A 31 3.05 -2.58 16.20
C ASP A 31 2.82 -2.17 14.74
N MET A 32 2.53 -0.89 14.50
CA MET A 32 2.38 -0.36 13.15
C MET A 32 3.71 -0.38 12.38
N LEU A 33 4.81 0.06 12.99
CA LEU A 33 6.13 0.03 12.36
C LEU A 33 6.61 -1.40 12.11
N LEU A 34 6.44 -2.29 13.08
CA LEU A 34 6.82 -3.70 12.96
C LEU A 34 6.04 -4.37 11.83
N ALA A 35 4.71 -4.20 11.77
CA ALA A 35 3.91 -4.78 10.68
C ALA A 35 4.27 -4.20 9.30
N THR A 36 4.67 -2.93 9.25
CA THR A 36 5.05 -2.26 8.00
C THR A 36 6.40 -2.73 7.47
N LEU A 37 7.38 -2.90 8.36
CA LEU A 37 8.75 -3.24 7.99
C LEU A 37 8.98 -4.76 7.90
N ALA A 38 8.26 -5.57 8.69
CA ALA A 38 8.46 -7.01 8.73
C ALA A 38 8.26 -7.67 7.36
N GLY A 39 7.25 -7.24 6.60
CA GLY A 39 6.98 -7.79 5.26
C GLY A 39 8.11 -7.56 4.26
N PRO A 40 8.48 -6.30 3.96
CA PRO A 40 9.57 -5.97 3.06
C PRO A 40 10.92 -6.58 3.48
N VAL A 41 11.22 -6.57 4.78
CA VAL A 41 12.47 -7.14 5.32
C VAL A 41 12.50 -8.65 5.13
N ALA A 42 11.43 -9.35 5.51
CA ALA A 42 11.35 -10.80 5.37
C ALA A 42 11.41 -11.21 3.89
N LEU A 43 10.67 -10.53 3.01
CA LEU A 43 10.70 -10.80 1.57
C LEU A 43 12.09 -10.56 0.98
N GLY A 44 12.75 -9.44 1.33
CA GLY A 44 14.10 -9.14 0.88
C GLY A 44 15.14 -10.15 1.39
N ALA A 45 14.98 -10.65 2.61
CA ALA A 45 15.82 -11.71 3.15
C ALA A 45 15.67 -13.01 2.35
N VAL A 46 14.43 -13.45 2.07
CA VAL A 46 14.15 -14.65 1.26
C VAL A 46 14.81 -14.56 -0.11
N LEU A 47 14.73 -13.40 -0.76
CA LEU A 47 15.32 -13.22 -2.10
C LEU A 47 16.85 -13.18 -2.10
N GLY A 48 17.49 -12.78 -1.00
CA GLY A 48 18.95 -12.77 -0.94
C GLY A 48 19.58 -14.08 -0.44
N LEU A 49 18.78 -15.01 0.10
CA LEU A 49 19.28 -16.31 0.60
C LEU A 49 19.92 -17.18 -0.50
N GLU A 50 19.49 -17.04 -1.76
CA GLU A 50 20.05 -17.81 -2.88
C GLU A 50 21.51 -17.46 -3.17
N VAL A 51 21.89 -16.19 -2.95
CA VAL A 51 23.23 -15.68 -3.27
C VAL A 51 24.17 -15.80 -2.07
N GLY A 52 23.62 -15.74 -0.85
CA GLY A 52 24.38 -15.88 0.40
C GLY A 52 23.82 -15.07 1.57
N PRO A 53 24.36 -15.27 2.79
CA PRO A 53 23.83 -14.63 4.00
C PRO A 53 24.06 -13.11 4.02
N LEU A 54 25.19 -12.64 3.48
CA LEU A 54 25.49 -11.20 3.41
C LEU A 54 24.53 -10.48 2.44
N THR A 55 24.26 -11.07 1.28
CA THR A 55 23.30 -10.55 0.30
C THR A 55 21.87 -10.60 0.82
N ALA A 56 21.49 -11.63 1.60
CA ALA A 56 20.22 -11.66 2.31
C ALA A 56 20.06 -10.46 3.25
N LEU A 57 21.08 -10.15 4.05
CA LEU A 57 21.05 -8.98 4.93
C LEU A 57 20.94 -7.66 4.14
N LEU A 58 21.76 -7.48 3.10
CA LEU A 58 21.72 -6.26 2.28
C LEU A 58 20.37 -6.08 1.57
N LYS A 59 19.84 -7.14 0.94
CA LYS A 59 18.54 -7.10 0.25
C LYS A 59 17.37 -6.91 1.23
N SER A 60 17.47 -7.44 2.45
CA SER A 60 16.47 -7.23 3.52
C SER A 60 16.34 -5.77 3.95
N LEU A 61 17.44 -5.00 3.88
CA LEU A 61 17.46 -3.57 4.19
C LEU A 61 17.16 -2.70 2.97
N ALA A 62 17.59 -3.13 1.78
CA ALA A 62 17.39 -2.37 0.55
C ALA A 62 15.89 -2.21 0.22
N LEU A 63 15.10 -3.27 0.34
CA LEU A 63 13.67 -3.24 -0.01
C LEU A 63 12.86 -2.23 0.81
N PRO A 64 12.89 -2.24 2.16
CA PRO A 64 12.23 -1.19 2.95
C PRO A 64 12.85 0.19 2.74
N ALA A 65 14.17 0.29 2.53
CA ALA A 65 14.82 1.57 2.27
C ALA A 65 14.33 2.20 0.95
N VAL A 66 14.19 1.42 -0.12
CA VAL A 66 13.64 1.87 -1.41
C VAL A 66 12.19 2.32 -1.23
N LEU A 67 11.35 1.52 -0.56
CA LEU A 67 9.95 1.88 -0.33
C LEU A 67 9.82 3.20 0.46
N LEU A 68 10.57 3.35 1.55
CA LEU A 68 10.58 4.56 2.37
C LEU A 68 11.18 5.76 1.63
N GLY A 69 12.25 5.56 0.86
CA GLY A 69 12.90 6.60 0.07
C GLY A 69 11.98 7.14 -1.02
N VAL A 70 11.34 6.25 -1.79
CA VAL A 70 10.35 6.63 -2.81
C VAL A 70 9.18 7.35 -2.14
N ALA A 71 8.69 6.86 -1.01
CA ALA A 71 7.64 7.53 -0.25
C ALA A 71 8.07 8.95 0.13
N ALA A 72 9.21 9.11 0.80
CA ALA A 72 9.69 10.38 1.30
C ALA A 72 9.81 11.44 0.20
N VAL A 73 10.24 11.03 -1.00
CA VAL A 73 10.33 11.91 -2.17
C VAL A 73 8.94 12.21 -2.77
N MET A 74 8.03 11.24 -2.76
CA MET A 74 6.74 11.35 -3.45
C MET A 74 5.63 11.98 -2.60
N VAL A 75 5.70 11.90 -1.26
CA VAL A 75 4.69 12.49 -0.36
C VAL A 75 4.55 14.01 -0.55
N PRO A 76 5.64 14.81 -0.60
CA PRO A 76 5.52 16.25 -0.85
C PRO A 76 4.85 16.55 -2.19
N ALA A 77 5.21 15.81 -3.25
CA ALA A 77 4.60 15.96 -4.57
C ALA A 77 3.11 15.62 -4.56
N LEU A 78 2.72 14.56 -3.85
CA LEU A 78 1.32 14.16 -3.67
C LEU A 78 0.53 15.24 -2.91
N TYR A 79 1.13 15.82 -1.88
CA TYR A 79 0.50 16.90 -1.12
C TYR A 79 0.25 18.13 -2.00
N VAL A 80 1.25 18.58 -2.76
CA VAL A 80 1.10 19.70 -3.71
C VAL A 80 0.03 19.39 -4.75
N GLY A 81 0.05 18.20 -5.37
CA GLY A 81 -0.97 17.79 -6.33
C GLY A 81 -2.40 17.76 -5.75
N ALA A 82 -2.53 17.33 -4.49
CA ALA A 82 -3.81 17.34 -3.80
C ALA A 82 -4.30 18.77 -3.48
N THR A 83 -3.39 19.71 -3.18
CA THR A 83 -3.76 21.12 -2.97
C THR A 83 -4.19 21.81 -4.27
N LEU A 84 -3.48 21.55 -5.38
CA LEU A 84 -3.80 22.15 -6.69
C LEU A 84 -5.14 21.67 -7.26
N THR A 85 -5.56 20.45 -6.93
CA THR A 85 -6.85 19.88 -7.35
C THR A 85 -8.02 20.34 -6.45
N GLY A 86 -7.79 21.27 -5.53
CA GLY A 86 -8.79 21.74 -4.56
C GLY A 86 -9.15 20.68 -3.51
N ALA A 87 -8.40 19.58 -3.46
CA ALA A 87 -8.65 18.44 -2.60
C ALA A 87 -7.79 18.45 -1.33
N ALA A 88 -7.29 19.61 -0.90
CA ALA A 88 -6.30 19.81 0.17
C ALA A 88 -6.64 19.01 1.45
N PRO A 89 -6.10 17.80 1.62
CA PRO A 89 -6.35 17.01 2.80
C PRO A 89 -5.49 17.59 3.92
N PRO A 90 -5.98 17.61 5.17
CA PRO A 90 -5.12 17.86 6.31
C PRO A 90 -3.89 16.92 6.29
N ALA A 91 -2.70 17.46 6.53
CA ALA A 91 -1.45 16.68 6.44
C ALA A 91 -1.45 15.42 7.31
N HIS A 92 -2.11 15.48 8.47
CA HIS A 92 -2.25 14.32 9.36
C HIS A 92 -3.09 13.18 8.75
N LEU A 93 -4.07 13.49 7.90
CA LEU A 93 -4.83 12.46 7.18
C LEU A 93 -3.99 11.80 6.10
N LEU A 94 -3.18 12.59 5.37
CA LEU A 94 -2.26 12.05 4.37
C LEU A 94 -1.27 11.06 5.00
N VAL A 95 -0.62 11.45 6.10
CA VAL A 95 0.31 10.57 6.84
C VAL A 95 -0.39 9.32 7.36
N ARG A 96 -1.63 9.46 7.88
CA ARG A 96 -2.41 8.32 8.36
C ARG A 96 -2.78 7.34 7.23
N SER A 97 -3.19 7.85 6.07
CA SER A 97 -3.51 7.05 4.89
C SER A 97 -2.28 6.36 4.31
N LEU A 98 -1.14 7.05 4.28
CA LEU A 98 0.15 6.45 3.93
C LEU A 98 0.51 5.31 4.88
N GLY A 99 0.43 5.54 6.19
CA GLY A 99 0.71 4.50 7.19
C GLY A 99 -0.18 3.26 7.02
N ARG A 100 -1.47 3.44 6.69
CA ARG A 100 -2.37 2.33 6.36
C ARG A 100 -1.98 1.62 5.07
N GLY A 101 -1.64 2.36 4.02
CA GLY A 101 -1.17 1.79 2.75
C GLY A 101 0.11 0.97 2.94
N PHE A 102 1.08 1.51 3.68
CA PHE A 102 2.32 0.84 4.04
C PHE A 102 2.10 -0.42 4.88
N ARG A 103 1.21 -0.36 5.87
CA ARG A 103 0.83 -1.54 6.66
C ARG A 103 0.18 -2.62 5.79
N ALA A 104 -0.73 -2.25 4.88
CA ALA A 104 -1.36 -3.19 3.98
C ALA A 104 -0.34 -3.83 3.02
N CYS A 105 0.58 -3.03 2.49
CA CYS A 105 1.71 -3.49 1.68
C CYS A 105 2.57 -4.51 2.45
N GLY A 106 2.98 -4.18 3.68
CA GLY A 106 3.78 -5.06 4.51
C GLY A 106 3.08 -6.35 4.88
N LEU A 107 1.78 -6.32 5.21
CA LEU A 107 1.01 -7.52 5.50
C LEU A 107 0.87 -8.45 4.29
N VAL A 108 0.67 -7.89 3.09
CA VAL A 108 0.63 -8.68 1.85
C VAL A 108 1.98 -9.34 1.60
N MET A 109 3.07 -8.56 1.67
CA MET A 109 4.42 -9.11 1.50
C MET A 109 4.70 -10.21 2.51
N LEU A 110 4.34 -10.00 3.78
CA LEU A 110 4.50 -10.98 4.84
C LEU A 110 3.70 -12.27 4.57
N GLY A 111 2.47 -12.16 4.09
CA GLY A 111 1.65 -13.31 3.68
C GLY A 111 2.26 -14.09 2.50
N LEU A 112 3.08 -13.45 1.68
CA LEU A 112 3.76 -14.06 0.53
C LEU A 112 5.15 -14.63 0.88
N VAL A 113 5.68 -14.40 2.09
CA VAL A 113 6.99 -14.92 2.51
C VAL A 113 7.01 -16.44 2.53
N ALA A 114 6.00 -17.08 3.13
CA ALA A 114 5.93 -18.54 3.22
C ALA A 114 5.86 -19.24 1.84
N PRO A 115 4.98 -18.83 0.90
CA PRO A 115 4.98 -19.42 -0.44
C PRO A 115 6.26 -19.10 -1.22
N ALA A 116 6.86 -17.91 -1.03
CA ALA A 116 8.15 -17.59 -1.65
C ALA A 116 9.27 -18.52 -1.15
N LEU A 117 9.34 -18.77 0.17
CA LEU A 117 10.29 -19.72 0.75
C LEU A 117 10.10 -21.15 0.26
N PHE A 118 8.86 -21.61 0.18
CA PHE A 118 8.55 -22.95 -0.35
C PHE A 118 9.00 -23.09 -1.81
N LEU A 119 8.75 -22.06 -2.61
CA LEU A 119 9.17 -22.03 -4.01
C LEU A 119 10.69 -22.01 -4.13
N LEU A 120 11.37 -21.25 -3.27
CA LEU A 120 12.83 -21.19 -3.18
C LEU A 120 13.45 -22.55 -2.85
N ALA A 121 12.83 -23.28 -1.92
CA ALA A 121 13.30 -24.59 -1.49
C ALA A 121 13.10 -25.69 -2.55
N THR A 122 12.19 -25.47 -3.51
CA THR A 122 11.79 -26.48 -4.50
C THR A 122 12.30 -26.19 -5.92
N THR A 123 12.62 -24.94 -6.24
CA THR A 123 13.14 -24.56 -7.55
C THR A 123 14.67 -24.61 -7.59
N GLN A 124 15.24 -25.11 -8.70
CA GLN A 124 16.67 -24.96 -8.99
C GLN A 124 16.98 -23.79 -9.94
N ALA A 125 15.94 -23.11 -10.44
CA ALA A 125 16.08 -22.03 -11.39
C ALA A 125 16.07 -20.67 -10.68
N LEU A 126 17.26 -20.06 -10.56
CA LEU A 126 17.48 -18.71 -10.01
C LEU A 126 16.53 -17.64 -10.59
N GLY A 127 16.18 -17.73 -11.88
CA GLY A 127 15.27 -16.78 -12.52
C GLY A 127 13.84 -16.81 -11.97
N VAL A 128 13.39 -17.95 -11.44
CA VAL A 128 12.01 -18.12 -10.94
C VAL A 128 11.85 -17.41 -9.60
N ALA A 129 12.84 -17.49 -8.71
CA ALA A 129 12.80 -16.81 -7.42
C ALA A 129 12.79 -15.29 -7.58
N ALA A 130 13.62 -14.75 -8.47
CA ALA A 130 13.61 -13.32 -8.82
C ALA A 130 12.25 -12.87 -9.37
N LEU A 131 11.64 -13.66 -10.25
CA LEU A 131 10.31 -13.36 -10.81
C LEU A 131 9.23 -13.34 -9.72
N VAL A 132 9.23 -14.34 -8.82
CA VAL A 132 8.26 -14.42 -7.72
C VAL A 132 8.46 -13.31 -6.70
N GLY A 133 9.70 -12.96 -6.36
CA GLY A 133 10.01 -11.82 -5.50
C GLY A 133 9.53 -10.50 -6.07
N THR A 134 9.75 -10.29 -7.36
CA THR A 134 9.29 -9.11 -8.09
C THR A 134 7.77 -9.04 -8.13
N ALA A 135 7.11 -10.17 -8.43
CA ALA A 135 5.65 -10.26 -8.44
C ALA A 135 5.03 -10.01 -7.05
N ALA A 136 5.62 -10.58 -6.00
CA ALA A 136 5.18 -10.36 -4.62
C ALA A 136 5.36 -8.90 -4.18
N THR A 137 6.48 -8.28 -4.56
CA THR A 137 6.74 -6.86 -4.31
C THR A 137 5.73 -5.98 -5.03
N ALA A 138 5.49 -6.24 -6.32
CA ALA A 138 4.50 -5.53 -7.13
C ALA A 138 3.09 -5.66 -6.53
N ALA A 139 2.67 -6.86 -6.13
CA ALA A 139 1.37 -7.09 -5.50
C ALA A 139 1.21 -6.31 -4.19
N GLY A 140 2.23 -6.31 -3.32
CA GLY A 140 2.23 -5.54 -2.09
C GLY A 140 2.10 -4.04 -2.33
N VAL A 141 2.87 -3.50 -3.28
CA VAL A 141 2.83 -2.06 -3.64
C VAL A 141 1.47 -1.68 -4.22
N LEU A 142 0.92 -2.48 -5.14
CA LEU A 142 -0.39 -2.22 -5.75
C LEU A 142 -1.52 -2.22 -4.71
N ILE A 143 -1.48 -3.13 -3.75
CA ILE A 143 -2.48 -3.17 -2.67
C ILE A 143 -2.32 -1.96 -1.74
N GLY A 144 -1.09 -1.59 -1.37
CA GLY A 144 -0.84 -0.40 -0.56
C GLY A 144 -1.32 0.88 -1.26
N LEU A 145 -1.07 0.98 -2.56
CA LEU A 145 -1.52 2.08 -3.40
C LEU A 145 -3.05 2.13 -3.52
N ARG A 146 -3.70 0.97 -3.67
CA ARG A 146 -5.17 0.86 -3.67
C ARG A 146 -5.75 1.37 -2.36
N VAL A 147 -5.20 0.99 -1.22
CA VAL A 147 -5.64 1.46 0.10
C VAL A 147 -5.46 2.97 0.23
N LEU A 148 -4.30 3.50 -0.18
CA LEU A 148 -4.03 4.93 -0.19
C LEU A 148 -5.03 5.70 -1.06
N PHE A 149 -5.31 5.19 -2.27
CA PHE A 149 -6.28 5.77 -3.20
C PHE A 149 -7.69 5.81 -2.59
N THR A 150 -8.15 4.69 -2.02
CA THR A 150 -9.48 4.59 -1.43
C THR A 150 -9.65 5.49 -0.21
N ASP A 151 -8.58 5.74 0.55
CA ASP A 151 -8.64 6.62 1.73
C ASP A 151 -8.64 8.11 1.34
N LEU A 152 -7.88 8.50 0.31
CA LEU A 152 -7.73 9.91 -0.08
C LEU A 152 -8.81 10.40 -1.06
N PHE A 153 -9.25 9.54 -1.98
CA PHE A 153 -10.05 9.97 -3.15
C PHE A 153 -11.49 9.46 -3.15
N ARG A 154 -11.98 8.90 -2.04
CA ARG A 154 -13.39 8.48 -1.95
C ARG A 154 -14.32 9.68 -2.15
N GLY A 155 -15.07 9.68 -3.25
CA GLY A 155 -16.01 10.77 -3.59
C GLY A 155 -15.37 12.03 -4.16
N ARG A 156 -14.14 11.98 -4.69
CA ARG A 156 -13.44 13.12 -5.31
C ARG A 156 -13.61 13.18 -6.84
N SER A 157 -13.25 14.32 -7.40
CA SER A 157 -13.29 14.62 -8.85
C SER A 157 -12.42 13.68 -9.69
N THR A 158 -12.84 13.39 -10.93
CA THR A 158 -12.09 12.65 -11.95
C THR A 158 -10.69 13.22 -12.19
N VAL A 159 -10.51 14.55 -12.10
CA VAL A 159 -9.21 15.21 -12.27
C VAL A 159 -8.23 14.78 -11.17
N ALA A 160 -8.71 14.65 -9.93
CA ALA A 160 -7.90 14.22 -8.80
C ALA A 160 -7.47 12.75 -8.95
N ILE A 161 -8.35 11.91 -9.52
CA ILE A 161 -8.06 10.51 -9.85
C ILE A 161 -6.98 10.41 -10.92
N ALA A 162 -7.09 11.20 -12.01
CA ALA A 162 -6.09 11.22 -13.09
C ALA A 162 -4.73 11.71 -12.60
N ALA A 163 -4.69 12.77 -11.78
CA ALA A 163 -3.46 13.28 -11.17
C ALA A 163 -2.80 12.23 -10.27
N PHE A 164 -3.58 11.51 -9.45
CA PHE A 164 -3.09 10.42 -8.63
C PHE A 164 -2.55 9.26 -9.46
N ALA A 165 -3.25 8.87 -10.53
CA ALA A 165 -2.82 7.78 -11.41
C ALA A 165 -1.48 8.11 -12.09
N LEU A 166 -1.33 9.33 -12.61
CA LEU A 166 -0.08 9.79 -13.20
C LEU A 166 1.06 9.81 -12.17
N TRP A 167 0.80 10.38 -10.98
CA TRP A 167 1.77 10.38 -9.87
C TRP A 167 2.18 8.96 -9.47
N SER A 168 1.23 8.04 -9.39
CA SER A 168 1.47 6.64 -9.04
C SER A 168 2.34 5.95 -10.08
N LEU A 169 2.11 6.24 -11.36
CA LEU A 169 2.88 5.68 -12.47
C LEU A 169 4.34 6.16 -12.40
N VAL A 170 4.57 7.44 -12.10
CA VAL A 170 5.92 7.99 -11.90
C VAL A 170 6.60 7.36 -10.68
N ALA A 171 5.90 7.24 -9.55
CA ALA A 171 6.42 6.60 -8.35
C ALA A 171 6.78 5.12 -8.58
N LEU A 172 5.94 4.38 -9.32
CA LEU A 172 6.20 3.01 -9.72
C LEU A 172 7.40 2.90 -10.66
N GLY A 173 7.55 3.82 -11.61
CA GLY A 173 8.70 3.84 -12.52
C GLY A 173 10.03 4.05 -11.77
N ILE A 174 10.07 4.99 -10.82
CA ILE A 174 11.25 5.24 -9.98
C ILE A 174 11.51 4.05 -9.05
N GLY A 175 10.47 3.55 -8.38
CA GLY A 175 10.57 2.38 -7.51
C GLY A 175 11.06 1.13 -8.24
N LEU A 176 10.57 0.88 -9.45
CA LEU A 176 11.00 -0.24 -10.28
C LEU A 176 12.48 -0.12 -10.67
N ARG A 177 12.91 1.08 -11.09
CA ARG A 177 14.33 1.31 -11.43
C ARG A 177 15.24 1.08 -10.23
N LEU A 178 14.91 1.64 -9.07
CA LEU A 178 15.68 1.44 -7.84
C LEU A 178 15.66 -0.03 -7.40
N PHE A 179 14.52 -0.70 -7.53
CA PHE A 179 14.40 -2.13 -7.21
C PHE A 179 15.31 -2.98 -8.09
N VAL A 180 15.34 -2.74 -9.40
CA VAL A 180 16.23 -3.47 -10.31
C VAL A 180 17.70 -3.20 -9.97
N GLU A 181 18.05 -1.95 -9.66
CA GLU A 181 19.43 -1.55 -9.37
C GLU A 181 19.95 -2.11 -8.03
N PHE A 182 19.12 -2.17 -6.98
CA PHE A 182 19.55 -2.59 -5.64
C PHE A 182 19.17 -4.02 -5.25
N VAL A 183 18.15 -4.60 -5.88
CA VAL A 183 17.60 -5.92 -5.51
C VAL A 183 17.80 -6.96 -6.61
N ALA A 184 17.73 -6.58 -7.89
CA ALA A 184 17.93 -7.51 -9.00
C ALA A 184 19.39 -7.61 -9.49
N ALA A 185 20.25 -6.65 -9.10
CA ALA A 185 21.70 -6.77 -9.21
C ALA A 185 22.27 -7.82 -8.23
#